data_AF-A0A6I9P9U2-F1
#
_entry.id   AF-A0A6I9P9U2-F1
#
_cell.length_a   1.000
_cell.length_b   1.000
_cell.length_c   1.000
_cell.angle_alpha   90.00
_cell.angle_beta   90.00
_cell.angle_gamma   90.00
#
_symmetry.space_group_name_H-M   'P 1'
#
loop_
_entity.id
_entity.type
_entity.pdbx_description
1 polymer ?
#
loop_
_entity_poly.entity_id
_entity_poly.type
_entity_poly.pdbx_seq_one_letter_code
_entity_poly.pdbx_strand_id
1 'polypeptide(L)'
;MVSVRAVYEIAQVKAEDDCFKMRNTSLQTVVKRIIGSARSLGIQIVNDLSADEYKLFLEQREEKLKADAAAAAADAVALGKKK
;
A
#
# COMPACT_ATOMS: atom_id res chain seq x y z
N MET A 1 4.08 -2.86 3.84
CA MET A 1 5.21 -3.07 2.91
C MET A 1 4.86 -4.22 1.97
N VAL A 2 5.29 -4.17 0.71
CA VAL A 2 5.02 -5.20 -0.31
C VAL A 2 6.30 -5.45 -1.13
N SER A 3 6.53 -6.70 -1.56
CA SER A 3 7.70 -7.04 -2.38
C SER A 3 7.47 -6.77 -3.87
N VAL A 4 8.56 -6.58 -4.63
CA VAL A 4 8.49 -6.48 -6.09
C VAL A 4 7.86 -7.73 -6.71
N ARG A 5 8.12 -8.91 -6.15
CA ARG A 5 7.51 -10.18 -6.59
C ARG A 5 5.98 -10.12 -6.56
N ALA A 6 5.39 -9.68 -5.45
CA ALA A 6 3.94 -9.57 -5.33
C ALA A 6 3.37 -8.57 -6.35
N VAL A 7 4.10 -7.48 -6.65
CA VAL A 7 3.70 -6.54 -7.70
C VAL A 7 3.67 -7.20 -9.08
N TYR A 8 4.65 -8.05 -9.40
CA TYR A 8 4.66 -8.81 -10.66
C TYR A 8 3.51 -9.82 -10.74
N GLU A 9 3.21 -10.53 -9.66
CA GLU A 9 2.07 -11.47 -9.60
C GLU A 9 0.74 -10.74 -9.84
N ILE A 10 0.53 -9.58 -9.20
CA ILE A 10 -0.64 -8.73 -9.46
C ILE A 10 -0.64 -8.26 -10.92
N ALA A 11 0.50 -7.84 -11.45
CA ALA A 11 0.61 -7.35 -12.83
C ALA A 11 0.29 -8.42 -13.87
N GLN A 12 0.62 -9.68 -13.62
CA GLN A 12 0.27 -10.78 -14.53
C GLN A 12 -1.24 -10.93 -14.66
N VAL A 13 -1.96 -10.94 -13.54
CA VAL A 13 -3.43 -10.99 -13.53
C VAL A 13 -4.01 -9.73 -14.18
N LYS A 14 -3.50 -8.55 -13.79
CA LYS A 14 -3.97 -7.25 -14.32
C LYS A 14 -3.72 -7.07 -15.82
N ALA A 15 -2.68 -7.67 -16.37
CA ALA A 15 -2.38 -7.60 -17.80
C ALA A 15 -3.48 -8.27 -18.65
N GLU A 16 -4.30 -9.12 -18.04
CA GLU A 16 -5.42 -9.77 -18.72
C GLU A 16 -6.65 -8.86 -18.87
N ASP A 17 -6.69 -7.70 -18.21
CA ASP A 17 -7.80 -6.75 -18.36
C ASP A 17 -7.85 -6.18 -19.78
N ASP A 18 -9.07 -5.97 -20.29
CA ASP A 18 -9.32 -5.43 -21.63
C ASP A 18 -8.57 -4.11 -21.89
N CYS A 19 -8.49 -3.23 -20.89
CA CYS A 19 -7.81 -1.94 -21.01
C CYS A 19 -6.31 -2.06 -21.34
N PHE A 20 -5.65 -3.14 -20.92
CA PHE A 20 -4.24 -3.40 -21.21
C PHE A 20 -4.07 -4.25 -22.46
N LYS A 21 -4.94 -5.25 -22.67
CA LYS A 21 -4.97 -6.08 -23.88
C LYS A 21 -5.20 -5.27 -25.15
N MET A 22 -6.21 -4.40 -25.17
CA MET A 22 -6.55 -3.55 -26.33
C MET A 22 -5.41 -2.62 -26.74
N ARG A 23 -4.58 -2.21 -25.77
CA ARG A 23 -3.44 -1.30 -25.99
C ARG A 23 -2.13 -2.04 -26.25
N ASN A 24 -2.16 -3.37 -26.27
CA ASN A 24 -0.98 -4.24 -26.33
C ASN A 24 0.12 -3.79 -25.35
N THR A 25 -0.30 -3.49 -24.10
CA THR A 25 0.60 -2.89 -23.11
C THR A 25 1.58 -3.92 -22.58
N SER A 26 2.87 -3.59 -22.54
CA SER A 26 3.88 -4.48 -21.98
C SER A 26 3.70 -4.70 -20.47
N LEU A 27 4.04 -5.90 -19.98
CA LEU A 27 3.96 -6.24 -18.55
C LEU A 27 4.76 -5.26 -17.69
N GLN A 28 5.93 -4.80 -18.17
CA GLN A 28 6.74 -3.79 -17.50
C GLN A 28 5.97 -2.47 -17.26
N THR A 29 5.13 -2.07 -18.22
CA THR A 29 4.32 -0.85 -18.11
C THR A 29 3.18 -1.04 -17.11
N VAL A 30 2.56 -2.22 -17.09
CA VAL A 30 1.54 -2.59 -16.09
C VAL A 30 2.13 -2.57 -14.67
N VAL A 31 3.32 -3.16 -14.48
CA VAL A 31 4.07 -3.12 -13.21
C VAL A 31 4.33 -1.68 -12.78
N LYS A 32 4.87 -0.82 -13.66
CA LYS A 32 5.12 0.60 -13.34
C LYS A 32 3.84 1.34 -12.91
N ARG A 33 2.69 1.06 -13.53
CA ARG A 33 1.39 1.64 -13.15
C ARG A 33 0.93 1.18 -11.77
N ILE A 34 1.10 -0.11 -11.45
CA ILE A 34 0.77 -0.66 -10.13
C ILE A 34 1.69 -0.05 -9.06
N ILE A 35 2.99 0.10 -9.34
CA ILE A 35 3.94 0.78 -8.45
C ILE A 35 3.49 2.21 -8.15
N GLY A 36 3.07 2.96 -9.17
CA GLY A 36 2.55 4.31 -8.99
C GLY A 36 1.33 4.34 -8.06
N SER A 37 0.39 3.42 -8.26
CA SER A 37 -0.83 3.31 -7.45
C SER A 37 -0.53 2.91 -6.01
N ALA A 38 0.41 2.00 -5.79
CA ALA A 38 0.84 1.60 -4.45
C ALA A 38 1.46 2.78 -3.69
N ARG A 39 2.30 3.59 -4.35
CA ARG A 39 2.93 4.77 -3.74
C ARG A 39 1.90 5.83 -3.35
N SER A 40 0.88 6.08 -4.16
CA SER A 40 -0.17 7.04 -3.81
C SER A 40 -1.04 6.57 -2.65
N LEU A 41 -1.11 5.25 -2.40
CA LEU A 41 -1.78 4.66 -1.24
C LEU A 41 -0.88 4.62 0.02
N GLY A 42 0.36 5.10 -0.06
CA GLY A 42 1.32 5.02 1.05
C GLY A 42 1.96 3.63 1.23
N ILE A 43 1.83 2.74 0.25
CA ILE A 43 2.43 1.40 0.30
C ILE A 43 3.88 1.47 -0.20
N GLN A 44 4.81 1.15 0.68
CA GLN A 44 6.22 0.99 0.33
C GLN A 44 6.46 -0.35 -0.36
N ILE A 45 7.12 -0.28 -1.52
CA ILE A 45 7.54 -1.44 -2.31
C ILE A 45 9.04 -1.67 -2.10
N VAL A 46 9.42 -2.90 -1.80
CA VAL A 46 10.81 -3.31 -1.51
C VAL A 46 11.21 -4.49 -2.38
N ASN A 47 12.50 -4.59 -2.71
CA ASN A 47 13.01 -5.66 -3.58
C ASN A 47 12.94 -7.03 -2.91
N ASP A 48 13.48 -7.14 -1.69
CA ASP A 48 13.43 -8.33 -0.86
C ASP A 48 12.62 -8.00 0.41
N LEU A 49 11.81 -8.95 0.86
CA LEU A 49 10.96 -8.80 2.04
C LEU A 49 11.17 -10.01 2.93
N SER A 50 12.05 -9.86 3.92
CA SER A 50 12.28 -10.91 4.91
C SER A 50 11.11 -11.01 5.89
N ALA A 51 10.88 -12.21 6.43
CA ALA A 51 9.79 -12.45 7.37
C ALA A 51 9.96 -11.65 8.67
N ASP A 52 11.20 -11.48 9.13
CA ASP A 52 11.49 -10.82 10.40
C ASP A 52 11.33 -9.30 10.30
N GLU A 53 11.79 -8.68 9.21
CA GLU A 53 11.52 -7.26 8.95
C GLU A 53 10.02 -7.00 8.78
N TYR A 54 9.29 -7.93 8.15
CA TYR A 54 7.86 -7.78 7.97
C TYR A 54 7.09 -7.87 9.29
N LYS A 55 7.48 -8.77 10.20
CA LYS A 55 6.90 -8.85 11.55
C LYS A 55 7.12 -7.55 12.32
N LEU A 56 8.37 -7.06 12.34
CA LEU A 56 8.71 -5.82 13.04
C LEU A 56 7.95 -4.61 12.47
N PHE A 57 7.75 -4.56 11.15
CA PHE A 57 6.90 -3.55 10.51
C PHE A 57 5.44 -3.63 10.99
N LEU A 58 4.88 -4.83 11.18
CA LEU A 58 3.50 -5.01 11.64
C LEU A 58 3.33 -4.54 13.09
N GLU A 59 4.26 -4.89 13.98
CA GLU A 59 4.27 -4.44 15.39
C GLU A 59 4.30 -2.90 15.47
N GLN A 60 5.23 -2.27 14.75
CA GLN A 60 5.33 -0.80 14.68
C GLN A 60 4.06 -0.16 14.10
N ARG A 61 3.43 -0.79 13.13
CA ARG A 61 2.18 -0.30 12.52
C ARG A 61 1.04 -0.36 13.53
N GLU A 62 0.93 -1.43 14.32
CA GLU A 62 -0.10 -1.55 15.35
C GLU A 62 0.03 -0.48 16.42
N GLU A 63 1.25 -0.19 16.87
CA GLU A 63 1.52 0.88 17.82
C GLU A 63 1.11 2.25 17.27
N LYS A 64 1.49 2.56 16.02
CA LYS A 64 1.08 3.80 15.35
C LYS A 64 -0.42 3.90 15.21
N LEU A 65 -1.10 2.82 14.82
CA LEU A 65 -2.55 2.82 14.63
C LEU A 65 -3.30 3.04 15.96
N LYS A 66 -2.79 2.52 17.08
CA LYS A 66 -3.32 2.81 18.42
C LYS A 66 -3.11 4.29 18.78
N ALA A 67 -1.94 4.85 18.48
CA ALA A 67 -1.65 6.26 18.74
C ALA A 67 -2.54 7.20 17.90
N ASP A 68 -2.69 6.91 16.60
CA ASP A 68 -3.53 7.68 15.68
C ASP A 68 -5.00 7.63 16.08
N ALA A 69 -5.50 6.48 16.55
CA ALA A 69 -6.85 6.35 17.08
C ALA A 69 -7.07 7.18 18.35
N ALA A 70 -6.09 7.20 19.26
CA ALA A 70 -6.14 8.04 20.47
C ALA A 70 -6.10 9.53 20.12
N ALA A 71 -5.27 9.93 19.16
CA ALA A 71 -5.20 11.31 18.67
C ALA A 71 -6.52 11.73 18.00
N ALA A 72 -7.08 10.90 17.12
CA ALA A 72 -8.36 11.16 16.48
C ALA A 72 -9.51 11.28 17.49
N ALA A 73 -9.51 10.46 18.55
CA ALA A 73 -10.48 10.58 19.64
C ALA A 73 -10.31 11.90 20.42
N ALA A 74 -9.08 12.31 20.71
CA ALA A 74 -8.79 13.60 21.36
C ALA A 74 -9.22 14.81 20.51
N ASP A 75 -8.93 14.77 19.20
CA ASP A 75 -9.34 15.80 18.25
C ASP A 75 -10.87 15.90 18.13
N ALA A 76 -11.57 14.76 18.09
CA ALA A 76 -13.03 14.72 18.09
C ALA A 76 -13.64 15.35 19.36
N VAL A 77 -13.04 15.10 20.53
CA VAL A 77 -13.46 15.73 21.79
C VAL A 77 -13.18 17.23 21.80
N ALA A 78 -12.05 17.67 21.23
CA ALA A 78 -11.69 19.10 21.14
C ALA A 78 -12.62 19.88 20.18
N LEU A 79 -13.02 19.26 19.07
CA LEU A 79 -14.02 19.81 18.14
C LEU A 79 -15.42 19.86 18.75
N GLY A 80 -15.79 18.87 19.57
CA GLY A 80 -17.07 18.85 20.29
C GLY A 80 -17.21 19.92 21.39
N LYS A 81 -16.10 20.32 22.03
CA LYS A 81 -16.09 21.39 23.05
C LYS A 81 -16.08 22.82 22.49
N LYS A 82 -15.84 23.00 21.18
CA LYS A 82 -15.85 24.31 20.50
C LYS A 82 -17.22 24.68 19.89
N LYS A 83 -18.27 23.91 20.19
CA LYS A 83 -19.63 24.11 19.66
C LYS A 83 -20.60 24.48 20.76
#